data_AF-A0A969KE74-F1
#
_entry.id   AF-A0A969KE74-F1
#
_cell.length_a   1.000
_cell.length_b   1.000
_cell.length_c   1.000
_cell.angle_alpha   90.00
_cell.angle_beta   90.00
_cell.angle_gamma   90.00
#
_symmetry.space_group_name_H-M   'P 1'
#
loop_
_entity.id
_entity.type
_entity.pdbx_description
1 polymer ?
#
loop_
_entity_poly.entity_id
_entity_poly.type
_entity_poly.pdbx_seq_one_letter_code
_entity_poly.pdbx_strand_id
1 'polypeptide(L)'
;MVLELSLYSLPGARPLEIRLNGRPVQTLPIPAGISPRRYVTAPLGLPAGPSLIELSAPEGGVSPQALGAGEDTRPLSFSIHHARLREVME
;
A
#
# COMPACT_ATOMS: atom_id res chain seq x y z
N MET A 1 7.97 0.57 16.64
CA MET A 1 6.90 -0.38 16.20
C MET A 1 7.05 -0.65 14.72
N VAL A 2 6.55 -1.76 14.19
CA VAL A 2 6.49 -2.02 12.74
C VAL A 2 5.04 -2.24 12.31
N LEU A 3 4.74 -1.84 11.09
CA LEU A 3 3.47 -2.11 10.43
C LEU A 3 3.68 -3.28 9.46
N GLU A 4 2.83 -4.30 9.59
CA GLU A 4 2.78 -5.43 8.69
C GLU A 4 1.56 -5.32 7.79
N LEU A 5 1.78 -5.41 6.48
CA LEU A 5 0.77 -5.24 5.45
C LEU A 5 0.75 -6.45 4.51
N SER A 6 -0.44 -6.83 4.02
CA SER A 6 -0.60 -7.82 2.95
C SER A 6 -1.32 -7.17 1.77
N LEU A 7 -0.60 -6.96 0.66
CA LEU A 7 -0.97 -6.04 -0.41
C LEU A 7 -0.68 -6.61 -1.80
N TYR A 8 -1.49 -6.23 -2.79
CA TYR A 8 -1.18 -6.39 -4.21
C TYR A 8 -1.54 -5.12 -5.00
N SER A 9 -1.09 -5.04 -6.26
CA SER A 9 -1.28 -3.87 -7.11
C SER A 9 -1.65 -4.26 -8.54
N LEU A 10 -2.67 -3.59 -9.11
CA LEU A 10 -3.12 -3.72 -10.49
C LEU A 10 -3.50 -2.36 -11.10
N PRO A 11 -3.23 -2.12 -12.39
CA PRO A 11 -2.60 -3.03 -13.35
C PRO A 11 -1.05 -3.02 -13.30
N GLY A 12 -0.44 -2.09 -12.55
CA GLY A 12 1.01 -1.88 -12.52
C GLY A 12 1.62 -1.89 -11.12
N ALA A 13 2.94 -1.76 -11.02
CA ALA A 13 3.59 -1.53 -9.74
C ALA A 13 3.27 -0.10 -9.26
N ARG A 14 3.12 0.09 -7.95
CA ARG A 14 2.83 1.40 -7.36
C ARG A 14 3.59 1.61 -6.04
N PRO A 15 3.99 2.85 -5.73
CA PRO A 15 4.49 3.17 -4.41
C PRO A 15 3.33 3.25 -3.41
N LEU A 16 3.53 2.68 -2.22
CA LEU A 16 2.74 2.99 -1.04
C LEU A 16 3.52 3.97 -0.19
N GLU A 17 3.00 5.18 -0.04
CA GLU A 17 3.48 6.13 0.95
C GLU A 17 2.80 5.86 2.30
N ILE A 18 3.62 5.69 3.32
CA ILE A 18 3.18 5.58 4.72
C ILE A 18 3.46 6.93 5.36
N ARG A 19 2.43 7.50 5.97
CA ARG A 19 2.51 8.78 6.69
C ARG A 19 2.18 8.57 8.16
N LEU A 20 2.83 9.35 9.01
CA LEU A 20 2.58 9.42 10.45
C LEU A 20 2.15 10.85 10.78
N ASN A 21 0.94 11.02 11.29
CA ASN A 21 0.36 12.31 11.63
C ASN A 21 0.49 13.34 10.48
N GLY A 22 0.13 12.92 9.26
CA GLY A 22 0.21 13.77 8.07
C GLY A 22 1.61 13.95 7.49
N ARG A 23 2.66 13.31 8.02
CA ARG A 23 4.04 13.41 7.49
C ARG A 23 4.51 12.11 6.86
N PRO A 24 5.05 12.11 5.63
CA PRO A 24 5.58 10.89 5.02
C PRO A 24 6.78 10.37 5.82
N VAL A 25 6.78 9.07 6.13
CA VAL A 25 7.84 8.40 6.91
C VAL A 25 8.49 7.26 6.14
N GLN A 26 7.79 6.62 5.22
CA GLN A 26 8.34 5.54 4.40
C GLN A 26 7.59 5.42 3.08
N THR A 27 8.28 4.97 2.04
CA THR A 27 7.67 4.54 0.78
C THR A 27 8.04 3.08 0.51
N LEU A 28 7.06 2.26 0.16
CA LEU A 28 7.23 0.85 -0.18
C LEU A 28 6.85 0.58 -1.64
N PRO A 29 7.69 -0.08 -2.44
CA PRO A 29 7.30 -0.51 -3.78
C PRO A 29 6.37 -1.72 -3.69
N ILE A 30 5.16 -1.59 -4.25
CA ILE A 30 4.24 -2.72 -4.42
C ILE A 30 4.32 -3.15 -5.89
N PRO A 31 4.83 -4.35 -6.20
CA PRO A 31 4.89 -4.86 -7.56
C PRO A 31 3.48 -5.16 -8.08
N ALA A 32 3.35 -5.13 -9.40
CA ALA A 32 2.13 -5.57 -10.07
C ALA A 32 1.88 -7.07 -9.80
N GLY A 33 0.62 -7.43 -9.59
CA GLY A 33 0.22 -8.82 -9.44
C GLY A 33 -1.13 -8.96 -8.75
N ILE A 34 -1.73 -10.13 -8.90
CA ILE A 34 -3.04 -10.48 -8.29
C ILE A 34 -2.88 -11.15 -6.91
N SER A 35 -1.68 -11.62 -6.58
CA SER A 35 -1.41 -12.31 -5.32
C SER A 35 -0.91 -11.32 -4.26
N PRO A 36 -1.57 -11.25 -3.08
CA PRO A 36 -1.08 -10.45 -1.96
C PRO A 36 0.33 -10.86 -1.55
N ARG A 37 1.18 -9.87 -1.31
CA ARG A 37 2.53 -10.04 -0.75
C ARG A 37 2.60 -9.40 0.61
N ARG A 38 3.40 -9.99 1.49
CA ARG A 38 3.66 -9.49 2.84
C ARG A 38 4.73 -8.41 2.81
N TYR A 39 4.48 -7.29 3.47
CA TYR A 39 5.41 -6.20 3.70
C TYR A 39 5.52 -5.93 5.18
N VAL A 40 6.74 -5.65 5.63
CA VAL A 40 7.01 -5.18 6.99
C VAL A 40 7.76 -3.87 6.85
N THR A 41 7.25 -2.82 7.49
CA THR A 41 7.89 -1.51 7.48
C THR A 41 9.20 -1.54 8.25
N ALA A 42 10.03 -0.51 8.01
CA ALA A 42 11.05 -0.18 9.00
C ALA A 42 10.38 0.19 10.33
N PRO A 43 11.12 0.14 11.46
CA PRO A 43 10.60 0.62 12.73
C PRO A 43 10.11 2.08 12.62
N LEU A 44 8.82 2.27 12.87
CA LEU A 44 8.17 3.56 13.03
C LEU A 44 8.38 4.02 14.48
N GLY A 45 9.00 5.19 14.62
CA GLY A 45 9.07 5.92 15.89
C GLY A 45 7.75 6.64 16.13
N LEU A 46 6.92 6.11 17.02
CA LEU A 46 5.65 6.74 17.38
C LEU A 46 5.89 7.75 18.50
N PRO A 47 5.45 9.02 18.36
CA PRO A 47 5.51 9.98 19.45
C PRO A 47 4.61 9.54 20.62
N ALA A 48 4.88 10.08 21.80
CA ALA A 48 4.03 9.84 22.96
C ALA A 48 2.61 10.38 22.72
N GLY A 49 1.60 9.56 23.01
CA GLY A 49 0.20 9.88 22.78
C GLY A 49 -0.37 9.29 21.48
N PRO A 50 -1.60 9.68 21.10
CA PRO A 50 -2.26 9.15 19.91
C PRO A 50 -1.46 9.45 18.64
N SER A 51 -1.32 8.43 17.79
CA SER A 51 -0.66 8.55 16.48
C SER A 51 -1.58 8.01 15.40
N LEU A 52 -1.70 8.74 14.29
CA LEU A 52 -2.40 8.33 13.09
C LEU A 52 -1.40 7.84 12.05
N ILE A 53 -1.59 6.62 11.57
CA ILE A 53 -0.83 6.07 10.44
C ILE A 53 -1.74 6.10 9.21
N GLU A 54 -1.29 6.78 8.15
CA GLU A 54 -2.02 6.90 6.89
C GLU A 54 -1.28 6.14 5.79
N LEU A 55 -2.04 5.49 4.92
CA LEU A 55 -1.53 4.71 3.79
C LEU A 55 -2.07 5.36 2.51
N SER A 56 -1.17 5.93 1.71
CA SER A 56 -1.49 6.64 0.48
C SER A 56 -0.83 5.95 -0.70
N ALA A 57 -1.59 5.64 -1.74
CA ALA A 57 -1.06 5.11 -2.99
C ALA A 57 -1.75 5.82 -4.17
N PRO A 58 -1.03 6.12 -5.25
CA PRO A 58 -1.64 6.69 -6.44
C PRO A 58 -2.68 5.73 -7.02
N GLU A 59 -3.81 6.28 -7.42
CA GLU A 59 -4.89 5.53 -8.07
C GLU A 59 -4.36 4.83 -9.33
N GLY A 60 -4.80 3.59 -9.54
CA GLY A 60 -4.44 2.84 -10.74
C GLY A 60 -5.29 3.31 -11.92
N GLY A 61 -4.75 4.20 -12.76
CA GLY A 61 -5.38 4.55 -14.03
C GLY A 61 -5.24 3.43 -15.07
N VAL A 62 -6.26 3.26 -15.91
CA VAL A 62 -6.22 2.42 -17.12
C VAL A 62 -6.05 3.31 -18.35
N SER A 63 -5.09 2.98 -19.22
CA SER A 63 -4.94 3.63 -20.53
C SER A 63 -5.98 3.07 -21.51
N PRO A 64 -6.74 3.93 -22.22
CA PRO A 64 -7.67 3.59 -23.31
C PRO A 64 -7.14 2.76 -24.47
N GLN A 65 -5.84 2.49 -24.59
CA GLN A 65 -5.29 1.73 -25.73
C GLN A 65 -5.72 0.25 -25.77
N ALA A 66 -6.47 -0.24 -24.78
CA ALA A 66 -7.19 -1.52 -24.81
C ALA A 66 -8.67 -1.40 -25.26
N LEU A 67 -9.17 -0.18 -25.53
CA LEU A 67 -10.54 0.10 -26.00
C LEU A 67 -10.66 -0.22 -27.49
N GLY A 68 -10.68 -1.51 -27.83
CA GLY A 68 -10.95 -1.97 -29.18
C GLY A 68 -11.50 -3.39 -29.29
N ALA A 69 -11.57 -4.15 -28.18
CA ALA A 69 -11.82 -5.59 -28.22
C ALA A 69 -12.79 -6.14 -27.16
N GLY A 70 -13.63 -5.30 -26.53
CA GLY A 70 -14.66 -5.76 -25.59
C GLY A 70 -14.65 -5.06 -24.24
N GLU A 71 -15.56 -5.49 -23.35
CA GLU A 71 -15.69 -4.97 -21.99
C GLU A 71 -14.41 -5.22 -21.18
N ASP A 72 -13.83 -4.16 -20.62
CA ASP A 72 -12.65 -4.22 -19.75
C ASP A 72 -13.08 -4.31 -18.27
N THR A 73 -13.28 -5.52 -17.78
CA THR A 73 -13.62 -5.80 -16.38
C THR A 73 -12.35 -6.09 -15.57
N ARG A 74 -11.52 -5.07 -15.31
CA ARG A 74 -10.37 -5.20 -14.41
C ARG A 74 -10.63 -4.55 -13.05
N PRO A 75 -10.29 -5.19 -11.92
CA PRO A 75 -10.35 -4.55 -10.62
C PRO A 75 -9.31 -3.42 -10.55
N LEU A 76 -9.79 -2.18 -10.56
CA LEU A 76 -8.99 -0.98 -10.32
C LEU A 76 -8.95 -0.74 -8.81
N SER A 77 -8.04 -1.40 -8.12
CA SER A 77 -7.95 -1.22 -6.69
C SER A 77 -6.55 -1.48 -6.13
N PHE A 78 -6.28 -0.77 -5.04
CA PHE A 78 -5.29 -1.17 -4.05
C PHE A 78 -6.07 -1.70 -2.85
N SER A 79 -5.78 -2.94 -2.44
CA SER A 79 -6.49 -3.58 -1.33
C SER A 79 -5.52 -3.86 -0.19
N ILE A 80 -5.84 -3.30 0.99
CA ILE A 80 -5.20 -3.68 2.24
C ILE A 80 -6.01 -4.86 2.79
N HIS A 81 -5.48 -6.08 2.65
CA HIS A 81 -6.15 -7.26 3.20
C HIS A 81 -6.02 -7.35 4.71
N HIS A 82 -4.91 -6.84 5.24
CA HIS A 82 -4.59 -6.89 6.65
C HIS A 82 -3.59 -5.79 6.98
N ALA A 83 -3.79 -5.14 8.12
CA ALA A 83 -2.86 -4.17 8.71
C ALA A 83 -2.67 -4.51 10.19
N ARG A 84 -1.42 -4.81 10.59
CA ARG A 84 -1.10 -5.12 11.99
C ARG A 84 0.08 -4.30 12.46
N LEU A 85 -0.13 -3.60 13.56
CA LEU A 85 0.94 -2.94 14.29
C LEU A 85 1.58 -3.95 15.26
N ARG A 86 2.91 -4.03 15.25
CA ARG A 86 3.68 -4.88 16.16
C ARG A 86 4.76 -4.06 16.87
N GLU A 87 5.00 -4.35 18.14
CA GLU A 87 6.20 -3.86 18.81
C GLU A 87 7.43 -4.59 18.27
N VAL A 88 8.56 -3.89 18.23
CA VAL A 88 9.86 -4.50 17.96
C VAL A 88 10.44 -4.78 19.33
N MET A 89 10.41 -6.04 19.76
CA MET A 89 11.17 -6.46 20.93
C MET A 89 12.61 -6.65 20.46
N GLU A 90 13.55 -5.93 21.07
CA GLU A 90 15.00 -6.17 20.91
C GLU A 90 15.40 -7.55 21.45
#